data_AF-C6R8S8-F1
#
_entry.id   AF-C6R8S8-F1
#
_cell.length_a   1.000
_cell.length_b   1.000
_cell.length_c   1.000
_cell.angle_alpha   90.00
_cell.angle_beta   90.00
_cell.angle_gamma   90.00
#
_symmetry.space_group_name_H-M   'P 1'
#
loop_
_entity.id
_entity.type
_entity.pdbx_description
1 polymer ?
#
loop_
_entity_poly.entity_id
_entity_poly.type
_entity_poly.pdbx_seq_one_letter_code
_entity_poly.pdbx_strand_id
1 'polypeptide(L)'
;MHQSHSPASRRAPQWRRFMSVLAAVFAAVLAFFSPGAALAFDEVFDSGHVDAFYVTAPDGTLHLSMKEDITGSAVPRSGDDVVLKVVEDAWSDATEGVPEIGQPTYFLPQAQDQRIIWPGWDTQPARDGGFESVDLEFAEVSGPGTVYVFETSSFGGIDAVTDSGSMELTSGEVINQPNPAHRHVNWAFSEAGTYTMTVRAHSNGESSNAVTYTWEVGDGGDASTADRAADSGDGTTDQGDTNTKRPAGKSDAAGSGTSGAATGEECTPGMTPQIKDDTVSPSEWRDADGATFYLSDKSSVDLPQEVGPVPAGKAWMIGSTQVDGVPWLGANTQSPSMRENIPGDVTWELVGFKGPGPMMVYSQGGLGKVVGEEWFRGNADAAEGTHSIAPNTHVHPNWVFGAQGTYDVTIRQVAQTGEGKQVAGEATLHFVVGGDEPAKAFDNGHFDLGAAVNPDGGDCGNGAAAGGASASASGSTSPTGSSNGQSAQAQGTGGSLANTGTPIVPLGIGVLGLGMLFLGLGIARLAVAKAAD
;
A
#
# COMPACT_ATOMS: atom_id res chain seq x y z
N MET A 1 100.50 -14.12 -47.98
CA MET A 1 99.50 -13.37 -48.79
C MET A 1 98.14 -13.99 -48.55
N HIS A 2 97.15 -13.14 -48.27
CA HIS A 2 95.71 -13.36 -48.05
C HIS A 2 95.25 -14.28 -46.90
N GLN A 3 94.92 -13.64 -45.77
CA GLN A 3 93.93 -14.13 -44.81
C GLN A 3 92.66 -13.28 -44.89
N SER A 4 91.55 -13.96 -44.60
CA SER A 4 90.18 -13.51 -44.44
C SER A 4 89.97 -12.55 -43.27
N HIS A 5 88.90 -11.74 -43.29
CA HIS A 5 88.04 -11.50 -42.12
C HIS A 5 86.67 -10.90 -42.50
N SER A 6 85.64 -11.44 -41.85
CA SER A 6 84.21 -11.16 -41.97
C SER A 6 83.81 -9.78 -41.41
N PRO A 7 82.68 -9.18 -41.83
CA PRO A 7 82.15 -7.98 -41.18
C PRO A 7 81.34 -8.32 -39.93
N ALA A 8 81.66 -7.64 -38.83
CA ALA A 8 80.92 -7.66 -37.58
C ALA A 8 79.60 -6.88 -37.70
N SER A 9 78.53 -7.44 -37.15
CA SER A 9 77.20 -6.86 -37.03
C SER A 9 77.18 -5.74 -35.98
N ARG A 10 76.73 -4.54 -36.36
CA ARG A 10 76.37 -3.48 -35.42
C ARG A 10 74.93 -3.69 -34.96
N ARG A 11 74.75 -4.10 -33.70
CA ARG A 11 73.45 -4.10 -33.01
C ARG A 11 73.01 -2.66 -32.77
N ALA A 12 71.83 -2.29 -33.27
CA ALA A 12 71.13 -1.07 -32.86
C ALA A 12 70.39 -1.30 -31.52
N PRO A 13 70.18 -0.27 -30.69
CA PRO A 13 69.71 -0.42 -29.31
C PRO A 13 68.22 -0.75 -29.24
N GLN A 14 67.85 -1.70 -28.40
CA GLN A 14 66.49 -2.23 -28.21
C GLN A 14 65.49 -1.26 -27.53
N TRP A 15 65.84 0.02 -27.34
CA TRP A 15 65.01 0.94 -26.55
C TRP A 15 63.72 1.39 -27.28
N ARG A 16 63.68 1.30 -28.61
CA ARG A 16 62.50 1.75 -29.39
C ARG A 16 61.37 0.73 -29.49
N ARG A 17 61.53 -0.50 -28.96
CA ARG A 17 60.47 -1.52 -28.96
C ARG A 17 59.69 -1.63 -27.64
N PHE A 18 60.16 -0.98 -26.57
CA PHE A 18 59.47 -1.01 -25.27
C PHE A 18 58.40 0.09 -25.11
N MET A 19 58.47 1.19 -25.87
CA MET A 19 57.45 2.25 -25.80
C MET A 19 56.21 1.99 -26.67
N SER A 20 56.28 1.09 -27.65
CA SER A 20 55.12 0.76 -28.50
C SER A 20 54.19 -0.29 -27.89
N VAL A 21 54.65 -1.05 -26.88
CA VAL A 21 53.82 -2.05 -26.18
C VAL A 21 53.06 -1.43 -25.01
N LEU A 22 53.63 -0.44 -24.31
CA LEU A 22 52.92 0.24 -23.21
C LEU A 22 51.75 1.13 -23.70
N ALA A 23 51.86 1.74 -24.88
CA ALA A 23 50.77 2.55 -25.43
C ALA A 23 49.57 1.69 -25.90
N ALA A 24 49.81 0.46 -26.33
CA ALA A 24 48.75 -0.48 -26.72
C ALA A 24 48.02 -1.09 -25.50
N VAL A 25 48.72 -1.27 -24.37
CA VAL A 25 48.10 -1.74 -23.12
C VAL A 25 47.29 -0.65 -22.44
N PHE A 26 47.70 0.63 -22.52
CA PHE A 26 46.91 1.74 -21.97
C PHE A 26 45.64 2.04 -22.80
N ALA A 27 45.68 1.86 -24.13
CA ALA A 27 44.50 2.00 -24.98
C ALA A 27 43.50 0.83 -24.84
N ALA A 28 43.97 -0.36 -24.44
CA ALA A 28 43.10 -1.52 -24.19
C ALA A 28 42.43 -1.47 -22.80
N VAL A 29 43.04 -0.82 -21.80
CA VAL A 29 42.43 -0.64 -20.46
C VAL A 29 41.40 0.50 -20.45
N LEU A 30 41.53 1.50 -21.34
CA LEU A 30 40.52 2.55 -21.53
C LEU A 30 39.30 2.13 -22.36
N ALA A 31 39.32 0.93 -22.98
CA ALA A 31 38.17 0.38 -23.71
C ALA A 31 37.29 -0.55 -22.85
N PHE A 32 37.63 -0.76 -21.57
CA PHE A 32 36.81 -1.51 -20.61
C PHE A 32 36.03 -0.63 -19.63
N PHE A 33 36.22 0.69 -19.69
CA PHE A 33 35.29 1.66 -19.13
C PHE A 33 34.54 2.33 -20.28
N SER A 34 33.73 1.55 -20.99
CA SER A 34 32.55 2.17 -21.58
C SER A 34 31.76 2.73 -20.39
N PRO A 35 31.44 4.03 -20.35
CA PRO A 35 30.28 4.44 -19.59
C PRO A 35 29.16 3.52 -20.09
N GLY A 36 28.49 2.80 -19.19
CA GLY A 36 27.27 2.09 -19.57
C GLY A 36 26.46 3.06 -20.42
N ALA A 37 25.98 2.61 -21.58
CA ALA A 37 25.04 3.42 -22.35
C ALA A 37 23.99 3.87 -21.32
N ALA A 38 23.89 5.19 -21.10
CA ALA A 38 22.90 5.72 -20.20
C ALA A 38 21.56 5.17 -20.73
N LEU A 39 20.97 4.24 -19.98
CA LEU A 39 19.66 3.75 -20.28
C LEU A 39 18.76 4.97 -20.16
N ALA A 40 18.32 5.49 -21.30
CA ALA A 40 17.33 6.54 -21.32
C ALA A 40 16.01 5.84 -21.01
N PHE A 41 15.72 5.75 -19.72
CA PHE A 41 14.42 5.30 -19.26
C PHE A 41 13.39 6.38 -19.59
N ASP A 42 12.21 5.96 -20.05
CA ASP A 42 11.15 6.89 -20.41
C ASP A 42 10.49 7.48 -19.16
N GLU A 43 10.56 6.79 -18.01
CA GLU A 43 9.92 7.20 -16.76
C GLU A 43 10.76 6.84 -15.52
N VAL A 44 10.64 7.69 -14.49
CA VAL A 44 11.21 7.46 -13.15
C VAL A 44 10.09 7.65 -12.14
N PHE A 45 9.83 6.63 -11.32
CA PHE A 45 8.86 6.70 -10.24
C PHE A 45 9.56 6.69 -8.90
N ASP A 46 9.36 7.76 -8.13
CA ASP A 46 9.97 7.94 -6.79
C ASP A 46 8.95 7.89 -5.65
N SER A 47 7.65 7.94 -5.97
CA SER A 47 6.54 7.88 -5.05
C SER A 47 5.28 7.28 -5.69
N GLY A 48 4.46 6.63 -4.87
CA GLY A 48 3.15 6.10 -5.28
C GLY A 48 3.11 4.59 -5.52
N HIS A 49 1.92 4.08 -5.84
CA HIS A 49 1.63 2.65 -5.97
C HIS A 49 2.16 2.07 -7.28
N VAL A 50 2.85 0.94 -7.17
CA VAL A 50 3.35 0.17 -8.31
C VAL A 50 3.20 -1.32 -8.04
N ASP A 51 2.57 -2.05 -8.96
CA ASP A 51 2.73 -3.50 -9.04
C ASP A 51 3.93 -3.78 -9.94
N ALA A 52 5.10 -3.88 -9.31
CA ALA A 52 6.39 -4.10 -9.97
C ALA A 52 6.32 -5.37 -10.83
N PHE A 53 5.66 -6.42 -10.33
CA PHE A 53 5.39 -7.64 -11.10
C PHE A 53 3.90 -7.76 -11.39
N TYR A 54 3.49 -7.29 -12.56
CA TYR A 54 2.13 -7.39 -13.06
C TYR A 54 2.02 -8.54 -14.06
N VAL A 55 1.32 -9.62 -13.64
CA VAL A 55 1.20 -10.87 -14.38
C VAL A 55 -0.19 -11.00 -14.97
N THR A 56 -0.26 -11.13 -16.30
CA THR A 56 -1.53 -11.20 -17.04
C THR A 56 -1.55 -12.39 -18.00
N ALA A 57 -2.74 -12.77 -18.46
CA ALA A 57 -2.89 -13.79 -19.49
C ALA A 57 -4.03 -13.52 -20.49
N PRO A 58 -4.05 -12.35 -21.18
CA PRO A 58 -5.17 -11.94 -22.03
C PRO A 58 -5.38 -12.84 -23.27
N ASP A 59 -4.36 -13.58 -23.69
CA ASP A 59 -4.39 -14.52 -24.82
C ASP A 59 -4.27 -15.99 -24.38
N GLY A 60 -4.41 -16.25 -23.07
CA GLY A 60 -4.22 -17.57 -22.47
C GLY A 60 -2.76 -17.96 -22.25
N THR A 61 -1.80 -17.08 -22.48
CA THR A 61 -0.37 -17.29 -22.14
C THR A 61 0.10 -16.26 -21.12
N LEU A 62 1.10 -16.59 -20.29
CA LEU A 62 1.60 -15.67 -19.26
C LEU A 62 2.40 -14.50 -19.87
N HIS A 63 2.11 -13.29 -19.40
CA HIS A 63 2.88 -12.08 -19.70
C HIS A 63 3.27 -11.39 -18.39
N LEU A 64 4.54 -10.98 -18.28
CA LEU A 64 5.06 -10.22 -17.15
C LEU A 64 5.36 -8.79 -17.63
N SER A 65 4.88 -7.82 -16.84
CA SER A 65 5.01 -6.39 -17.08
C SER A 65 4.97 -5.65 -15.74
N MET A 66 4.83 -4.32 -15.75
CA MET A 66 4.55 -3.50 -14.58
C MET A 66 3.17 -2.85 -14.72
N LYS A 67 2.54 -2.51 -13.61
CA LYS A 67 1.33 -1.65 -13.57
C LYS A 67 1.53 -0.56 -12.51
N GLU A 68 1.11 0.66 -12.82
CA GLU A 68 1.23 1.80 -11.91
C GLU A 68 -0.06 2.63 -11.85
N ASP A 69 -0.27 3.25 -10.69
CA ASP A 69 -1.36 4.19 -10.43
C ASP A 69 -0.87 5.62 -10.20
N ILE A 70 0.35 5.96 -10.64
CA ILE A 70 1.01 7.25 -10.42
C ILE A 70 0.57 8.27 -11.48
N THR A 71 0.61 7.89 -12.75
CA THR A 71 0.23 8.76 -13.89
C THR A 71 -1.22 8.57 -14.31
N GLY A 72 -1.81 7.45 -13.92
CA GLY A 72 -3.12 6.98 -14.35
C GLY A 72 -3.75 6.06 -13.32
N SER A 73 -4.79 5.34 -13.73
CA SER A 73 -5.31 4.21 -12.95
C SER A 73 -5.03 2.96 -13.79
N ALA A 74 -4.42 1.97 -13.15
CA ALA A 74 -4.02 0.69 -13.69
C ALA A 74 -3.25 0.81 -15.01
N VAL A 75 -2.28 1.73 -15.11
CA VAL A 75 -1.50 1.97 -16.33
C VAL A 75 -0.45 0.87 -16.49
N PRO A 76 -0.56 -0.01 -17.51
CA PRO A 76 0.46 -1.02 -17.75
C PRO A 76 1.67 -0.37 -18.41
N ARG A 77 2.86 -0.84 -18.03
CA ARG A 77 4.15 -0.40 -18.59
C ARG A 77 5.08 -1.58 -18.79
N SER A 78 6.02 -1.44 -19.71
CA SER A 78 7.15 -2.37 -19.78
C SER A 78 8.05 -2.13 -18.57
N GLY A 79 8.34 -3.17 -17.80
CA GLY A 79 9.16 -3.03 -16.58
C GLY A 79 10.63 -2.69 -16.86
N ASP A 80 11.10 -2.90 -18.09
CA ASP A 80 12.43 -2.53 -18.57
C ASP A 80 12.58 -1.06 -19.00
N ASP A 81 11.47 -0.34 -19.17
CA ASP A 81 11.46 1.07 -19.60
C ASP A 81 11.28 2.06 -18.42
N VAL A 82 11.32 1.55 -17.18
CA VAL A 82 11.03 2.32 -15.96
C VAL A 82 12.15 2.18 -14.92
N VAL A 83 12.46 3.28 -14.25
CA VAL A 83 13.26 3.27 -13.01
C VAL A 83 12.36 3.34 -11.79
N LEU A 84 12.51 2.38 -10.88
CA LEU A 84 11.93 2.38 -9.55
C LEU A 84 12.91 3.07 -8.59
N LYS A 85 12.65 4.33 -8.27
CA LYS A 85 13.54 5.15 -7.46
C LYS A 85 13.18 5.05 -5.97
N VAL A 86 14.10 4.48 -5.20
CA VAL A 86 14.06 4.44 -3.74
C VAL A 86 14.80 5.66 -3.21
N VAL A 87 14.06 6.71 -2.89
CA VAL A 87 14.62 8.00 -2.45
C VAL A 87 15.24 7.93 -1.05
N GLU A 88 16.05 8.93 -0.70
CA GLU A 88 16.70 9.07 0.61
C GLU A 88 15.70 9.04 1.79
N ASP A 89 14.48 9.54 1.58
CA ASP A 89 13.38 9.51 2.55
C ASP A 89 12.97 8.08 2.98
N ALA A 90 13.38 7.05 2.23
CA ALA A 90 13.19 5.65 2.58
C ALA A 90 14.21 5.13 3.61
N TRP A 91 15.28 5.86 3.92
CA TRP A 91 16.27 5.42 4.91
C TRP A 91 15.64 5.23 6.29
N SER A 92 15.87 4.07 6.90
CA SER A 92 15.28 3.70 8.19
C SER A 92 16.24 2.90 9.06
N ASP A 93 16.46 3.38 10.28
CA ASP A 93 17.21 2.64 11.31
C ASP A 93 16.40 1.49 11.92
N ALA A 94 15.07 1.44 11.69
CA ALA A 94 14.20 0.43 12.29
C ALA A 94 14.51 -1.00 11.80
N THR A 95 15.14 -1.14 10.62
CA THR A 95 15.52 -2.42 10.05
C THR A 95 16.69 -3.10 10.78
N GLU A 96 17.43 -2.38 11.64
CA GLU A 96 18.42 -2.99 12.54
C GLU A 96 17.79 -4.03 13.48
N GLY A 97 16.52 -3.83 13.85
CA GLY A 97 15.75 -4.76 14.68
C GLY A 97 15.11 -5.94 13.94
N VAL A 98 15.22 -6.00 12.61
CA VAL A 98 14.61 -7.05 11.79
C VAL A 98 15.54 -8.26 11.71
N PRO A 99 15.04 -9.48 11.93
CA PRO A 99 15.83 -10.71 11.73
C PRO A 99 16.51 -10.73 10.35
N GLU A 100 17.70 -11.31 10.27
CA GLU A 100 18.54 -11.41 9.05
C GLU A 100 19.11 -10.09 8.49
N ILE A 101 18.48 -8.93 8.74
CA ILE A 101 18.98 -7.62 8.27
C ILE A 101 20.07 -7.07 9.19
N GLY A 102 19.74 -6.80 10.46
CA GLY A 102 20.71 -6.39 11.48
C GLY A 102 21.46 -5.07 11.23
N GLN A 103 20.97 -4.22 10.33
CA GLN A 103 21.52 -2.88 10.03
C GLN A 103 20.42 -1.95 9.48
N PRO A 104 20.60 -0.62 9.55
CA PRO A 104 19.76 0.34 8.82
C PRO A 104 19.80 0.11 7.30
N THR A 105 18.69 0.42 6.62
CA THR A 105 18.53 0.19 5.18
C THR A 105 17.62 1.26 4.55
N TYR A 106 17.62 1.37 3.23
CA TYR A 106 16.52 1.99 2.50
C TYR A 106 15.31 1.06 2.50
N PHE A 107 14.27 1.42 3.23
CA PHE A 107 13.14 0.57 3.58
C PHE A 107 11.85 1.06 2.92
N LEU A 108 11.22 0.18 2.13
CA LEU A 108 9.89 0.39 1.57
C LEU A 108 8.91 -0.47 2.39
N PRO A 109 8.05 0.14 3.21
CA PRO A 109 7.13 -0.58 4.07
C PRO A 109 6.02 -1.27 3.28
N GLN A 110 5.55 -2.40 3.79
CA GLN A 110 4.34 -3.08 3.33
C GLN A 110 3.10 -2.18 3.44
N ALA A 111 3.02 -1.34 4.46
CA ALA A 111 2.00 -0.30 4.57
C ALA A 111 2.42 0.92 3.77
N GLN A 112 1.53 1.50 2.96
CA GLN A 112 1.86 2.62 2.08
C GLN A 112 2.34 3.86 2.87
N ASP A 113 3.51 4.38 2.50
CA ASP A 113 3.98 5.74 2.83
C ASP A 113 3.98 6.57 1.55
N GLN A 114 3.16 7.63 1.52
CA GLN A 114 2.92 8.45 0.32
C GLN A 114 4.15 9.21 -0.18
N ARG A 115 5.23 9.28 0.62
CA ARG A 115 6.46 10.01 0.25
C ARG A 115 7.40 9.18 -0.61
N ILE A 116 7.18 7.87 -0.72
CA ILE A 116 8.10 6.92 -1.35
C ILE A 116 7.33 5.94 -2.25
N ILE A 117 8.03 5.26 -3.16
CA ILE A 117 7.40 4.22 -3.98
C ILE A 117 6.88 3.07 -3.12
N TRP A 118 5.76 2.50 -3.53
CA TRP A 118 5.13 1.38 -2.85
C TRP A 118 4.98 0.18 -3.80
N PRO A 119 6.02 -0.66 -3.90
CA PRO A 119 6.06 -1.77 -4.84
C PRO A 119 5.36 -3.03 -4.32
N GLY A 120 4.72 -3.75 -5.22
CA GLY A 120 4.07 -5.04 -4.98
C GLY A 120 4.02 -5.90 -6.25
N TRP A 121 3.08 -6.83 -6.28
CA TRP A 121 2.73 -7.61 -7.46
C TRP A 121 1.23 -7.82 -7.56
N ASP A 122 0.75 -7.98 -8.79
CA ASP A 122 -0.64 -8.34 -9.06
C ASP A 122 -0.67 -9.48 -10.07
N THR A 123 -1.19 -10.62 -9.60
CA THR A 123 -1.37 -11.85 -10.39
C THR A 123 -2.84 -12.14 -10.66
N GLN A 124 -3.77 -11.27 -10.25
CA GLN A 124 -5.20 -11.49 -10.42
C GLN A 124 -5.60 -11.68 -11.89
N PRO A 125 -5.11 -10.88 -12.87
CA PRO A 125 -5.49 -11.05 -14.27
C PRO A 125 -4.97 -12.35 -14.91
N ALA A 126 -3.98 -13.02 -14.30
CA ALA A 126 -3.52 -14.31 -14.81
C ALA A 126 -4.62 -15.40 -14.75
N ARG A 127 -5.59 -15.26 -13.84
CA ARG A 127 -6.72 -16.21 -13.73
C ARG A 127 -7.59 -16.25 -14.99
N ASP A 128 -7.62 -15.18 -15.78
CA ASP A 128 -8.39 -15.12 -17.03
C ASP A 128 -7.86 -16.15 -18.06
N GLY A 129 -6.56 -16.49 -17.95
CA GLY A 129 -5.92 -17.57 -18.70
C GLY A 129 -5.99 -18.95 -18.02
N GLY A 130 -6.65 -19.07 -16.87
CA GLY A 130 -6.74 -20.32 -16.09
C GLY A 130 -5.54 -20.60 -15.17
N PHE A 131 -4.73 -19.59 -14.87
CA PHE A 131 -3.60 -19.71 -13.95
C PHE A 131 -4.04 -19.40 -12.51
N GLU A 132 -3.98 -20.41 -11.62
CA GLU A 132 -4.44 -20.31 -10.23
C GLU A 132 -3.30 -20.08 -9.23
N SER A 133 -2.04 -20.20 -9.63
CA SER A 133 -0.85 -19.92 -8.82
C SER A 133 0.23 -19.38 -9.73
N VAL A 134 1.08 -18.50 -9.24
CA VAL A 134 2.18 -17.91 -10.02
C VAL A 134 3.46 -17.95 -9.19
N ASP A 135 4.53 -18.48 -9.77
CA ASP A 135 5.88 -18.40 -9.23
C ASP A 135 6.61 -17.23 -9.89
N LEU A 136 7.10 -16.28 -9.09
CA LEU A 136 7.95 -15.18 -9.55
C LEU A 136 9.42 -15.58 -9.34
N GLU A 137 10.07 -16.05 -10.41
CA GLU A 137 11.49 -16.44 -10.39
C GLU A 137 12.38 -15.22 -10.63
N PHE A 138 13.29 -14.95 -9.69
CA PHE A 138 14.33 -13.93 -9.78
C PHE A 138 15.58 -14.54 -10.41
N ALA A 139 15.59 -14.69 -11.74
CA ALA A 139 16.68 -15.32 -12.48
C ALA A 139 18.05 -14.65 -12.26
N GLU A 140 18.07 -13.32 -12.09
CA GLU A 140 19.28 -12.56 -11.77
C GLU A 140 18.95 -11.37 -10.86
N VAL A 141 19.70 -11.22 -9.77
CA VAL A 141 19.69 -10.05 -8.88
C VAL A 141 21.12 -9.53 -8.79
N SER A 142 21.31 -8.24 -9.09
CA SER A 142 22.62 -7.58 -9.08
C SER A 142 22.48 -6.19 -8.48
N GLY A 143 23.48 -5.76 -7.72
CA GLY A 143 23.53 -4.45 -7.07
C GLY A 143 24.66 -4.34 -6.06
N PRO A 144 24.85 -3.16 -5.45
CA PRO A 144 25.96 -2.89 -4.52
C PRO A 144 25.82 -3.59 -3.17
N GLY A 145 24.59 -3.81 -2.70
CA GLY A 145 24.30 -4.45 -1.42
C GLY A 145 23.34 -5.62 -1.52
N THR A 146 22.92 -6.12 -0.36
CA THR A 146 21.84 -7.10 -0.20
C THR A 146 20.46 -6.45 -0.33
N VAL A 147 19.54 -7.17 -0.98
CA VAL A 147 18.10 -6.85 -1.07
C VAL A 147 17.34 -7.85 -0.19
N TYR A 148 16.42 -7.34 0.62
CA TYR A 148 15.53 -8.16 1.44
C TYR A 148 14.08 -7.95 1.04
N VAL A 149 13.31 -9.04 1.03
CA VAL A 149 11.87 -9.03 0.77
C VAL A 149 11.16 -9.90 1.80
N PHE A 150 10.20 -9.32 2.52
CA PHE A 150 9.58 -9.99 3.68
C PHE A 150 8.24 -9.37 4.04
N GLU A 151 7.41 -10.12 4.77
CA GLU A 151 6.11 -9.66 5.23
C GLU A 151 6.13 -9.42 6.75
N THR A 152 5.37 -8.42 7.19
CA THR A 152 4.97 -8.30 8.59
C THR A 152 3.56 -8.87 8.72
N SER A 153 3.42 -10.00 9.40
CA SER A 153 2.12 -10.60 9.69
C SER A 153 1.26 -9.67 10.55
N SER A 154 -0.05 -9.94 10.60
CA SER A 154 -1.03 -9.12 11.35
C SER A 154 -0.70 -8.91 12.83
N PHE A 155 0.18 -9.74 13.42
CA PHE A 155 0.60 -9.64 14.82
C PHE A 155 2.09 -9.31 15.01
N GLY A 156 2.71 -8.71 13.99
CA GLY A 156 4.08 -8.21 14.07
C GLY A 156 5.17 -9.27 13.92
N GLY A 157 4.81 -10.51 13.59
CA GLY A 157 5.77 -11.52 13.17
C GLY A 157 6.36 -11.17 11.81
N ILE A 158 7.63 -11.53 11.59
CA ILE A 158 8.33 -11.30 10.32
C ILE A 158 8.47 -12.64 9.62
N ASP A 159 7.95 -12.72 8.40
CA ASP A 159 7.97 -13.94 7.59
C ASP A 159 8.67 -13.66 6.24
N ALA A 160 9.54 -14.58 5.83
CA ALA A 160 10.10 -14.55 4.48
C ALA A 160 9.01 -14.88 3.46
N VAL A 161 9.11 -14.29 2.27
CA VAL A 161 8.20 -14.57 1.14
C VAL A 161 8.85 -15.40 0.04
N THR A 162 10.13 -15.71 0.19
CA THR A 162 10.88 -16.58 -0.74
C THR A 162 10.66 -18.06 -0.40
N ASP A 163 10.74 -18.91 -1.41
CA ASP A 163 10.62 -20.37 -1.25
C ASP A 163 11.75 -20.98 -0.41
N SER A 164 12.92 -20.35 -0.39
CA SER A 164 14.05 -20.78 0.45
C SER A 164 13.81 -20.52 1.95
N GLY A 165 12.86 -19.65 2.28
CA GLY A 165 12.59 -19.16 3.63
C GLY A 165 13.59 -18.11 4.12
N SER A 166 14.45 -17.59 3.24
CA SER A 166 15.38 -16.49 3.49
C SER A 166 14.70 -15.14 3.22
N MET A 167 14.97 -14.13 4.04
CA MET A 167 14.53 -12.76 3.70
C MET A 167 15.40 -12.15 2.61
N GLU A 168 16.65 -12.58 2.48
CA GLU A 168 17.56 -12.14 1.43
C GLU A 168 17.11 -12.68 0.06
N LEU A 169 16.93 -11.75 -0.89
CA LEU A 169 16.55 -12.03 -2.27
C LEU A 169 17.81 -12.15 -3.13
N THR A 170 18.12 -13.36 -3.59
CA THR A 170 19.29 -13.65 -4.44
C THR A 170 18.90 -14.22 -5.80
N SER A 171 19.84 -14.25 -6.75
CA SER A 171 19.64 -14.91 -8.03
C SER A 171 19.26 -16.39 -7.86
N GLY A 172 18.13 -16.78 -8.46
CA GLY A 172 17.55 -18.11 -8.37
C GLY A 172 16.47 -18.27 -7.30
N GLU A 173 16.20 -17.23 -6.50
CA GLU A 173 15.06 -17.23 -5.59
C GLU A 173 13.73 -17.20 -6.33
N VAL A 174 12.71 -17.75 -5.68
CA VAL A 174 11.33 -17.77 -6.17
C VAL A 174 10.42 -17.24 -5.08
N ILE A 175 9.46 -16.39 -5.45
CA ILE A 175 8.32 -16.02 -4.61
C ILE A 175 7.09 -16.73 -5.17
N ASN A 176 6.53 -17.69 -4.42
CA ASN A 176 5.27 -18.33 -4.77
C ASN A 176 4.07 -17.47 -4.34
N GLN A 177 3.21 -17.12 -5.30
CA GLN A 177 1.89 -16.54 -5.06
C GLN A 177 0.84 -17.64 -5.30
N PRO A 178 0.35 -18.30 -4.22
CA PRO A 178 -0.40 -19.57 -4.32
C PRO A 178 -1.83 -19.44 -4.83
N ASN A 179 -2.34 -18.21 -4.94
CA ASN A 179 -3.65 -17.87 -5.49
C ASN A 179 -3.56 -16.50 -6.20
N PRO A 180 -4.44 -16.19 -7.17
CA PRO A 180 -4.44 -14.89 -7.83
C PRO A 180 -4.71 -13.78 -6.80
N ALA A 181 -3.75 -12.87 -6.64
CA ALA A 181 -3.77 -11.83 -5.61
C ALA A 181 -3.01 -10.59 -6.06
N HIS A 182 -3.46 -9.46 -5.52
CA HIS A 182 -2.67 -8.24 -5.42
C HIS A 182 -1.95 -8.26 -4.07
N ARG A 183 -0.65 -8.03 -4.01
CA ARG A 183 0.09 -8.10 -2.74
C ARG A 183 1.24 -7.11 -2.66
N HIS A 184 1.34 -6.45 -1.51
CA HIS A 184 2.48 -5.63 -1.12
C HIS A 184 3.20 -6.26 0.06
N VAL A 185 4.51 -6.08 0.09
CA VAL A 185 5.41 -6.62 1.12
C VAL A 185 6.48 -5.58 1.45
N ASN A 186 7.27 -5.83 2.48
CA ASN A 186 8.39 -4.97 2.83
C ASN A 186 9.59 -5.27 1.92
N TRP A 187 10.24 -4.20 1.47
CA TRP A 187 11.52 -4.27 0.76
C TRP A 187 12.58 -3.50 1.54
N ALA A 188 13.80 -4.01 1.57
CA ALA A 188 14.92 -3.29 2.17
C ALA A 188 16.19 -3.43 1.32
N PHE A 189 16.87 -2.31 1.07
CA PHE A 189 18.13 -2.26 0.34
C PHE A 189 19.23 -1.78 1.29
N SER A 190 20.28 -2.58 1.44
CA SER A 190 21.34 -2.30 2.42
C SER A 190 22.36 -1.24 1.99
N GLU A 191 22.49 -0.98 0.69
CA GLU A 191 23.41 0.03 0.16
C GLU A 191 22.73 0.90 -0.91
N ALA A 192 23.23 2.12 -1.08
CA ALA A 192 22.81 3.00 -2.16
C ALA A 192 23.45 2.56 -3.48
N GLY A 193 22.73 2.75 -4.59
CA GLY A 193 23.20 2.48 -5.94
C GLY A 193 22.14 1.87 -6.83
N THR A 194 22.56 1.46 -8.04
CA THR A 194 21.67 0.82 -9.00
C THR A 194 21.61 -0.69 -8.78
N TYR A 195 20.39 -1.21 -8.65
CA TYR A 195 20.10 -2.65 -8.63
C TYR A 195 19.34 -3.04 -9.90
N THR A 196 19.58 -4.26 -10.39
CA THR A 196 18.82 -4.85 -11.49
C THR A 196 18.30 -6.23 -11.09
N MET A 197 17.03 -6.49 -11.40
CA MET A 197 16.37 -7.76 -11.12
C MET A 197 15.73 -8.30 -12.40
N THR A 198 16.23 -9.42 -12.93
CA THR A 198 15.59 -10.11 -14.05
C THR A 198 14.62 -11.15 -13.51
N VAL A 199 13.33 -10.97 -13.82
CA VAL A 199 12.23 -11.78 -13.29
C VAL A 199 11.48 -12.50 -14.42
N ARG A 200 10.97 -13.69 -14.13
CA ARG A 200 10.04 -14.46 -14.96
C ARG A 200 8.88 -14.98 -14.10
N ALA A 201 7.66 -14.92 -14.62
CA ALA A 201 6.52 -15.58 -14.01
C ALA A 201 6.36 -16.99 -14.57
N HIS A 202 6.07 -17.97 -13.71
CA HIS A 202 5.79 -19.35 -14.11
C HIS A 202 4.48 -19.84 -13.52
N SER A 203 3.75 -20.64 -14.29
CA SER A 203 2.55 -21.33 -13.81
C SER A 203 2.21 -22.49 -14.74
N ASN A 204 1.73 -23.61 -14.21
CA ASN A 204 1.28 -24.77 -14.99
C ASN A 204 2.30 -25.29 -16.03
N GLY A 205 3.61 -25.07 -15.80
CA GLY A 205 4.68 -25.44 -16.73
C GLY A 205 4.90 -24.45 -17.89
N GLU A 206 4.19 -23.33 -17.90
CA GLU A 206 4.40 -22.18 -18.79
C GLU A 206 5.26 -21.11 -18.12
N SER A 207 5.93 -20.29 -18.93
CA SER A 207 6.75 -19.16 -18.50
C SER A 207 6.38 -17.92 -19.29
N SER A 208 6.39 -16.76 -18.63
CA SER A 208 6.26 -15.46 -19.28
C SER A 208 7.52 -15.06 -20.06
N ASN A 209 7.47 -13.90 -20.71
CA ASN A 209 8.66 -13.12 -21.04
C ASN A 209 9.50 -12.82 -19.78
N ALA A 210 10.80 -12.60 -19.97
CA ALA A 210 11.68 -12.10 -18.92
C ALA A 210 11.69 -10.56 -18.95
N VAL A 211 11.66 -9.94 -17.78
CA VAL A 211 11.72 -8.48 -17.62
C VAL A 211 12.84 -8.14 -16.65
N THR A 212 13.64 -7.13 -16.97
CA THR A 212 14.72 -6.64 -16.09
C THR A 212 14.31 -5.30 -15.49
N TYR A 213 13.97 -5.31 -14.20
CA TYR A 213 13.59 -4.13 -13.45
C TYR A 213 14.83 -3.41 -12.92
N THR A 214 14.86 -2.09 -13.08
CA THR A 214 15.95 -1.24 -12.58
C THR A 214 15.48 -0.45 -11.36
N TRP A 215 16.24 -0.55 -10.27
CA TRP A 215 16.01 0.21 -9.05
C TRP A 215 17.18 1.15 -8.81
N GLU A 216 16.89 2.42 -8.54
CA GLU A 216 17.89 3.41 -8.12
C GLU A 216 17.68 3.73 -6.65
N VAL A 217 18.66 3.39 -5.80
CA VAL A 217 18.53 3.48 -4.34
C VAL A 217 19.43 4.58 -3.78
N GLY A 218 18.84 5.47 -2.97
CA GLY A 218 19.50 6.67 -2.44
C GLY A 218 19.95 7.63 -3.54
N ASP A 219 20.91 8.50 -3.22
CA ASP A 219 21.54 9.41 -4.19
C ASP A 219 22.53 8.69 -5.15
N GLY A 220 22.42 7.37 -5.32
CA GLY A 220 23.33 6.51 -6.05
C GLY A 220 22.89 6.18 -7.47
N GLY A 221 22.95 7.17 -8.37
CA GLY A 221 22.76 7.01 -9.81
C GLY A 221 23.04 8.33 -10.55
N ASP A 222 24.29 8.55 -10.98
CA ASP A 222 24.66 9.76 -11.72
C ASP A 222 23.96 9.83 -13.09
N ALA A 223 22.92 10.66 -13.18
CA ALA A 223 22.51 11.36 -14.39
C ALA A 223 22.35 12.87 -14.09
N SER A 224 23.48 13.58 -14.14
CA SER A 224 23.63 15.05 -14.25
C SER A 224 23.31 15.92 -13.03
N THR A 225 24.26 15.98 -12.09
CA THR A 225 24.51 17.22 -11.34
C THR A 225 25.38 18.16 -12.19
N ALA A 226 24.76 18.87 -13.12
CA ALA A 226 25.35 20.04 -13.77
C ALA A 226 24.28 21.13 -13.91
N ASP A 227 24.01 21.84 -12.81
CA ASP A 227 23.76 23.29 -12.76
C ASP A 227 23.14 23.70 -11.41
N ARG A 228 23.85 23.48 -10.29
CA ARG A 228 23.59 24.21 -9.04
C ARG A 228 24.88 24.49 -8.27
N ALA A 229 25.73 25.35 -8.83
CA ALA A 229 26.78 26.04 -8.09
C ALA A 229 27.16 27.37 -8.73
N ALA A 230 26.28 28.36 -8.59
CA ALA A 230 26.51 29.82 -8.55
C ALA A 230 25.10 30.42 -8.47
N ASP A 231 24.70 31.22 -7.49
CA ASP A 231 25.35 32.44 -7.06
C ASP A 231 24.77 32.85 -5.69
N SER A 232 25.65 33.16 -4.75
CA SER A 232 25.30 33.86 -3.51
C SER A 232 25.59 35.33 -3.75
N GLY A 233 24.55 36.14 -3.95
CA GLY A 233 24.68 37.57 -4.22
C GLY A 233 23.52 38.38 -3.66
N ASP A 234 23.74 38.96 -2.49
CA ASP A 234 23.00 40.10 -1.95
C ASP A 234 23.08 41.31 -2.92
N GLY A 235 21.98 42.07 -3.05
CA GLY A 235 21.92 43.24 -3.93
C GLY A 235 20.54 43.89 -4.02
N THR A 236 20.32 44.90 -3.19
CA THR A 236 19.16 45.80 -3.16
C THR A 236 19.04 46.76 -4.36
N THR A 237 17.82 47.29 -4.55
CA THR A 237 17.39 48.60 -5.15
C THR A 237 16.75 48.65 -6.56
N ASP A 238 15.45 48.97 -6.53
CA ASP A 238 14.75 50.13 -7.12
C ASP A 238 14.31 50.18 -8.61
N GLN A 239 13.22 50.94 -8.77
CA GLN A 239 12.16 51.05 -9.77
C GLN A 239 12.49 51.20 -11.27
N GLY A 240 11.47 50.87 -12.08
CA GLY A 240 11.29 51.37 -13.45
C GLY A 240 9.93 51.03 -14.05
N ASP A 241 8.95 51.92 -13.86
CA ASP A 241 7.65 52.02 -14.54
C ASP A 241 7.73 51.81 -16.08
N THR A 242 6.74 51.13 -16.67
CA THR A 242 5.93 51.76 -17.74
C THR A 242 4.52 51.15 -17.85
N ASN A 243 3.58 52.09 -17.83
CA ASN A 243 2.13 52.01 -17.89
C ASN A 243 1.62 51.95 -19.34
N THR A 244 0.61 51.12 -19.65
CA THR A 244 -0.44 51.48 -20.63
C THR A 244 -1.77 50.72 -20.39
N LYS A 245 -2.64 51.36 -19.61
CA LYS A 245 -4.03 51.79 -19.93
C LYS A 245 -5.09 50.77 -20.47
N ARG A 246 -5.97 50.43 -19.52
CA ARG A 246 -7.45 50.19 -19.51
C ARG A 246 -8.28 50.81 -20.68
N PRO A 247 -9.54 50.33 -20.88
CA PRO A 247 -10.66 50.98 -20.18
C PRO A 247 -11.67 50.01 -19.55
N ALA A 248 -12.33 50.54 -18.52
CA ALA A 248 -13.32 49.86 -17.70
C ALA A 248 -14.72 50.23 -18.20
N GLY A 249 -15.63 49.25 -18.18
CA GLY A 249 -17.07 49.46 -18.25
C GLY A 249 -17.66 49.09 -16.89
N LYS A 250 -18.25 50.08 -16.23
CA LYS A 250 -18.96 49.95 -14.95
C LYS A 250 -20.45 50.03 -15.28
N SER A 251 -21.25 49.09 -14.80
CA SER A 251 -22.69 49.28 -14.68
C SER A 251 -23.17 48.61 -13.41
N ASP A 252 -23.44 49.44 -12.41
CA ASP A 252 -24.23 49.08 -11.23
C ASP A 252 -25.67 48.80 -11.67
N ALA A 253 -26.25 47.71 -11.21
CA ALA A 253 -27.71 47.56 -11.11
C ALA A 253 -28.03 46.66 -9.91
N ALA A 254 -28.44 47.31 -8.82
CA ALA A 254 -29.11 46.68 -7.71
C ALA A 254 -30.46 46.10 -8.19
N GLY A 255 -30.64 44.80 -8.00
CA GLY A 255 -31.90 44.09 -8.17
C GLY A 255 -32.22 43.30 -6.92
N SER A 256 -32.95 43.94 -6.00
CA SER A 256 -33.66 43.26 -4.91
C SER A 256 -34.69 42.33 -5.54
N GLY A 257 -34.47 41.02 -5.41
CA GLY A 257 -35.39 39.95 -5.81
C GLY A 257 -35.72 39.10 -4.60
N THR A 258 -36.81 39.44 -3.95
CA THR A 258 -37.41 38.77 -2.79
C THR A 258 -37.79 37.32 -3.13
N SER A 259 -37.37 36.40 -2.27
CA SER A 259 -37.92 35.05 -1.99
C SER A 259 -38.91 34.45 -3.01
N GLY A 260 -38.43 33.48 -3.78
CA GLY A 260 -39.22 32.32 -4.16
C GLY A 260 -38.77 31.14 -3.29
N ALA A 261 -39.59 30.74 -2.32
CA ALA A 261 -39.37 29.49 -1.60
C ALA A 261 -39.48 28.34 -2.60
N ALA A 262 -38.34 27.76 -2.98
CA ALA A 262 -38.31 26.47 -3.65
C ALA A 262 -38.68 25.42 -2.59
N THR A 263 -39.86 24.85 -2.76
CA THR A 263 -40.32 23.69 -2.02
C THR A 263 -39.44 22.49 -2.34
N GLY A 264 -38.69 22.01 -1.34
CA GLY A 264 -38.17 20.64 -1.23
C GLY A 264 -37.59 20.02 -2.50
N GLU A 265 -36.44 20.52 -2.95
CA GLU A 265 -35.60 19.73 -3.87
C GLU A 265 -34.98 18.60 -3.04
N GLU A 266 -35.29 17.36 -3.41
CA GLU A 266 -34.66 16.17 -2.84
C GLU A 266 -33.15 16.31 -3.00
N CYS A 267 -32.43 16.33 -1.87
CA CYS A 267 -30.99 16.52 -1.91
C CYS A 267 -30.36 15.34 -2.66
N THR A 268 -29.68 15.63 -3.77
CA THR A 268 -28.94 14.62 -4.53
C THR A 268 -27.52 14.51 -3.96
N PRO A 269 -27.09 13.34 -3.45
CA PRO A 269 -25.74 13.17 -2.91
C PRO A 269 -24.68 13.48 -3.95
N GLY A 270 -23.59 14.11 -3.50
CA GLY A 270 -22.43 14.41 -4.32
C GLY A 270 -21.46 13.23 -4.45
N MET A 271 -21.63 12.19 -3.63
CA MET A 271 -20.91 10.93 -3.75
C MET A 271 -21.90 9.75 -3.62
N THR A 272 -21.60 8.66 -4.32
CA THR A 272 -22.31 7.39 -4.20
C THR A 272 -21.27 6.32 -3.90
N PRO A 273 -21.14 5.83 -2.66
CA PRO A 273 -20.17 4.80 -2.32
C PRO A 273 -20.38 3.53 -3.16
N GLN A 274 -19.27 2.93 -3.61
CA GLN A 274 -19.27 1.76 -4.48
C GLN A 274 -18.19 0.76 -4.05
N ILE A 275 -18.44 -0.52 -4.31
CA ILE A 275 -17.44 -1.58 -4.19
C ILE A 275 -16.83 -1.82 -5.57
N LYS A 276 -15.53 -1.56 -5.72
CA LYS A 276 -14.75 -2.09 -6.84
C LYS A 276 -14.53 -3.57 -6.61
N ASP A 277 -15.14 -4.40 -7.45
CA ASP A 277 -14.95 -5.84 -7.46
C ASP A 277 -13.89 -6.24 -8.48
N ASP A 278 -12.74 -6.68 -7.96
CA ASP A 278 -11.64 -7.18 -8.76
C ASP A 278 -11.64 -8.72 -8.83
N THR A 279 -12.75 -9.40 -8.51
CA THR A 279 -12.92 -10.86 -8.77
C THR A 279 -13.31 -11.16 -10.21
N VAL A 280 -13.77 -10.15 -10.95
CA VAL A 280 -14.10 -10.20 -12.37
C VAL A 280 -13.12 -9.33 -13.17
N SER A 281 -13.00 -9.62 -14.46
CA SER A 281 -12.10 -8.91 -15.38
C SER A 281 -12.88 -8.49 -16.65
N PRO A 282 -12.94 -7.18 -16.98
CA PRO A 282 -12.45 -6.05 -16.19
C PRO A 282 -13.21 -5.90 -14.86
N SER A 283 -12.62 -5.17 -13.91
CA SER A 283 -13.23 -4.90 -12.61
C SER A 283 -14.60 -4.23 -12.74
N GLU A 284 -15.55 -4.62 -11.87
CA GLU A 284 -16.89 -4.03 -11.84
C GLU A 284 -17.08 -3.10 -10.64
N TRP A 285 -17.75 -1.96 -10.83
CA TRP A 285 -18.18 -1.09 -9.73
C TRP A 285 -19.62 -1.44 -9.34
N ARG A 286 -19.82 -1.89 -8.10
CA ARG A 286 -21.12 -2.29 -7.55
C ARG A 286 -21.57 -1.32 -6.47
N ASP A 287 -22.87 -1.26 -6.24
CA ASP A 287 -23.41 -0.45 -5.16
C ASP A 287 -22.89 -0.95 -3.80
N ALA A 288 -22.44 -0.02 -2.95
CA ALA A 288 -21.95 -0.38 -1.62
C ALA A 288 -23.09 -0.43 -0.59
N ASP A 289 -24.19 0.30 -0.79
CA ASP A 289 -25.27 0.28 0.19
C ASP A 289 -25.97 -1.08 0.19
N GLY A 290 -25.98 -1.74 1.35
CA GLY A 290 -26.47 -3.10 1.51
C GLY A 290 -25.51 -4.20 1.02
N ALA A 291 -24.27 -3.86 0.63
CA ALA A 291 -23.25 -4.86 0.30
C ALA A 291 -22.99 -5.77 1.50
N THR A 292 -22.94 -7.09 1.26
CA THR A 292 -22.72 -8.09 2.32
C THR A 292 -21.37 -8.75 2.15
N PHE A 293 -20.49 -8.63 3.15
CA PHE A 293 -19.22 -9.32 3.25
C PHE A 293 -19.35 -10.49 4.23
N TYR A 294 -18.94 -11.69 3.80
CA TYR A 294 -18.97 -12.89 4.62
C TYR A 294 -17.57 -13.26 5.10
N LEU A 295 -17.40 -13.29 6.41
CA LEU A 295 -16.16 -13.72 7.06
C LEU A 295 -16.30 -15.18 7.47
N SER A 296 -15.74 -16.08 6.66
CA SER A 296 -15.72 -17.52 6.93
C SER A 296 -14.88 -17.87 8.17
N ASP A 297 -14.87 -19.13 8.58
CA ASP A 297 -14.01 -19.61 9.69
C ASP A 297 -12.51 -19.38 9.42
N LYS A 298 -12.09 -19.21 8.15
CA LYS A 298 -10.71 -18.88 7.79
C LYS A 298 -10.28 -17.48 8.24
N SER A 299 -11.24 -16.58 8.50
CA SER A 299 -10.96 -15.25 9.06
C SER A 299 -10.68 -15.27 10.58
N SER A 300 -10.85 -16.42 11.25
CA SER A 300 -10.65 -16.53 12.69
C SER A 300 -9.17 -16.35 13.05
N VAL A 301 -8.90 -15.46 14.00
CA VAL A 301 -7.57 -15.20 14.56
C VAL A 301 -7.60 -15.31 16.08
N ASP A 302 -6.44 -15.50 16.70
CA ASP A 302 -6.26 -15.41 18.16
C ASP A 302 -5.39 -14.18 18.46
N LEU A 303 -6.03 -13.11 18.94
CA LEU A 303 -5.36 -11.85 19.22
C LEU A 303 -4.47 -12.00 20.47
N PRO A 304 -3.14 -11.78 20.37
CA PRO A 304 -2.24 -11.95 21.50
C PRO A 304 -2.40 -10.86 22.58
N GLN A 305 -3.03 -9.73 22.20
CA GLN A 305 -3.31 -8.57 23.04
C GLN A 305 -4.61 -7.90 22.57
N GLU A 306 -5.12 -6.94 23.33
CA GLU A 306 -6.27 -6.14 22.90
C GLU A 306 -5.93 -5.27 21.66
N VAL A 307 -6.90 -5.11 20.77
CA VAL A 307 -6.83 -4.24 19.59
C VAL A 307 -7.98 -3.24 19.71
N GLY A 308 -7.67 -2.07 20.27
CA GLY A 308 -8.66 -1.05 20.60
C GLY A 308 -9.77 -1.60 21.50
N PRO A 309 -11.05 -1.58 21.08
CA PRO A 309 -12.14 -2.13 21.88
C PRO A 309 -12.25 -3.66 21.82
N VAL A 310 -11.50 -4.33 20.94
CA VAL A 310 -11.54 -5.79 20.78
C VAL A 310 -10.57 -6.44 21.78
N PRO A 311 -11.04 -7.27 22.72
CA PRO A 311 -10.17 -7.89 23.72
C PRO A 311 -9.25 -8.95 23.10
N ALA A 312 -8.17 -9.28 23.81
CA ALA A 312 -7.32 -10.42 23.46
C ALA A 312 -8.11 -11.75 23.41
N GLY A 313 -7.64 -12.69 22.62
CA GLY A 313 -8.27 -13.98 22.36
C GLY A 313 -8.94 -14.06 20.98
N LYS A 314 -9.90 -14.99 20.83
CA LYS A 314 -10.53 -15.28 19.55
C LYS A 314 -11.25 -14.05 18.96
N ALA A 315 -10.93 -13.72 17.72
CA ALA A 315 -11.57 -12.68 16.90
C ALA A 315 -11.69 -13.14 15.44
N TRP A 316 -12.28 -12.30 14.58
CA TRP A 316 -12.37 -12.51 13.13
C TRP A 316 -11.85 -11.28 12.40
N MET A 317 -11.12 -11.49 11.30
CA MET A 317 -10.34 -10.42 10.69
C MET A 317 -10.31 -10.50 9.17
N ILE A 318 -10.51 -9.34 8.53
CA ILE A 318 -10.02 -9.08 7.17
C ILE A 318 -8.68 -8.37 7.35
N GLY A 319 -7.58 -9.05 7.02
CA GLY A 319 -6.24 -8.51 7.22
C GLY A 319 -5.79 -7.60 6.09
N SER A 320 -4.74 -6.82 6.32
CA SER A 320 -4.01 -6.07 5.29
C SER A 320 -3.27 -6.97 4.30
N THR A 321 -3.18 -8.27 4.58
CA THR A 321 -2.71 -9.30 3.65
C THR A 321 -3.89 -10.19 3.28
N GLN A 322 -4.03 -10.48 1.98
CA GLN A 322 -5.08 -11.35 1.46
C GLN A 322 -4.98 -12.78 2.03
N VAL A 323 -6.13 -13.33 2.43
CA VAL A 323 -6.28 -14.73 2.85
C VAL A 323 -7.32 -15.39 1.95
N ASP A 324 -6.96 -16.50 1.30
CA ASP A 324 -7.90 -17.26 0.46
C ASP A 324 -9.14 -17.72 1.25
N GLY A 325 -10.33 -17.41 0.75
CA GLY A 325 -11.62 -17.66 1.39
C GLY A 325 -12.01 -16.64 2.48
N VAL A 326 -11.36 -15.47 2.47
CA VAL A 326 -11.75 -14.27 3.22
C VAL A 326 -11.86 -13.12 2.21
N PRO A 327 -12.92 -12.30 2.24
CA PRO A 327 -13.01 -11.16 1.34
C PRO A 327 -11.98 -10.10 1.76
N TRP A 328 -11.13 -9.69 0.83
CA TRP A 328 -10.07 -8.72 1.09
C TRP A 328 -10.56 -7.31 0.73
N LEU A 329 -10.95 -6.56 1.76
CA LEU A 329 -11.63 -5.27 1.63
C LEU A 329 -10.69 -4.11 1.92
N GLY A 330 -10.37 -3.35 0.87
CA GLY A 330 -9.56 -2.14 0.91
C GLY A 330 -10.38 -0.84 0.82
N ALA A 331 -9.63 0.25 0.74
CA ALA A 331 -10.11 1.60 0.50
C ALA A 331 -9.51 2.14 -0.80
N ASN A 332 -10.34 2.76 -1.64
CA ASN A 332 -9.95 3.23 -2.97
C ASN A 332 -10.45 4.66 -3.24
N THR A 333 -9.54 5.53 -3.71
CA THR A 333 -9.82 6.89 -4.18
C THR A 333 -9.46 7.08 -5.66
N GLN A 334 -9.38 5.99 -6.42
CA GLN A 334 -8.92 5.93 -7.81
C GLN A 334 -10.06 5.81 -8.84
N SER A 335 -11.33 5.85 -8.40
CA SER A 335 -12.45 5.82 -9.36
C SER A 335 -12.30 6.93 -10.40
N PRO A 336 -12.66 6.70 -11.67
CA PRO A 336 -12.49 7.72 -12.72
C PRO A 336 -13.10 9.07 -12.35
N SER A 337 -14.30 9.05 -11.75
CA SER A 337 -14.99 10.26 -11.30
C SER A 337 -14.33 10.95 -10.11
N MET A 338 -13.68 10.20 -9.20
CA MET A 338 -12.90 10.80 -8.11
C MET A 338 -11.67 11.51 -8.66
N ARG A 339 -10.89 10.84 -9.52
CA ARG A 339 -9.67 11.41 -10.11
C ARG A 339 -9.95 12.66 -10.94
N GLU A 340 -11.11 12.72 -11.60
CA GLU A 340 -11.54 13.89 -12.37
C GLU A 340 -11.99 15.06 -11.49
N ASN A 341 -12.70 14.79 -10.39
CA ASN A 341 -13.44 15.84 -9.67
C ASN A 341 -12.88 16.18 -8.28
N ILE A 342 -12.10 15.30 -7.66
CA ILE A 342 -11.64 15.38 -6.27
C ILE A 342 -10.11 15.43 -6.24
N PRO A 343 -9.50 16.63 -6.19
CA PRO A 343 -8.05 16.77 -6.22
C PRO A 343 -7.36 16.58 -4.86
N GLY A 344 -8.11 16.41 -3.78
CA GLY A 344 -7.59 16.28 -2.42
C GLY A 344 -8.09 15.02 -1.71
N ASP A 345 -7.88 14.97 -0.40
CA ASP A 345 -8.21 13.80 0.41
C ASP A 345 -9.72 13.51 0.45
N VAL A 346 -10.04 12.23 0.53
CA VAL A 346 -11.39 11.73 0.83
C VAL A 346 -11.41 11.29 2.28
N THR A 347 -12.26 11.91 3.09
CA THR A 347 -12.42 11.54 4.50
C THR A 347 -13.51 10.49 4.65
N TRP A 348 -13.16 9.36 5.26
CA TRP A 348 -14.11 8.35 5.71
C TRP A 348 -14.47 8.61 7.16
N GLU A 349 -15.75 8.52 7.48
CA GLU A 349 -16.30 8.66 8.82
C GLU A 349 -17.18 7.45 9.13
N LEU A 350 -16.99 6.83 10.29
CA LEU A 350 -17.95 5.82 10.78
C LEU A 350 -19.12 6.55 11.44
N VAL A 351 -20.26 6.58 10.75
CA VAL A 351 -21.45 7.35 11.18
C VAL A 351 -22.57 6.46 11.74
N GLY A 352 -22.48 5.15 11.53
CA GLY A 352 -23.43 4.17 12.07
C GLY A 352 -22.74 2.85 12.34
N PHE A 353 -23.05 2.25 13.49
CA PHE A 353 -22.53 0.94 13.85
C PHE A 353 -23.58 0.20 14.67
N LYS A 354 -23.83 -1.05 14.30
CA LYS A 354 -24.66 -1.98 15.06
C LYS A 354 -24.10 -3.38 14.91
N GLY A 355 -23.96 -4.12 16.01
CA GLY A 355 -23.40 -5.47 15.94
C GLY A 355 -23.36 -6.18 17.28
N PRO A 356 -23.05 -7.49 17.28
CA PRO A 356 -23.01 -8.32 18.47
C PRO A 356 -21.79 -8.08 19.36
N GLY A 357 -20.77 -7.38 18.87
CA GLY A 357 -19.52 -7.12 19.57
C GLY A 357 -18.81 -5.86 19.08
N PRO A 358 -17.60 -5.59 19.60
CA PRO A 358 -16.78 -4.47 19.14
C PRO A 358 -16.16 -4.74 17.76
N MET A 359 -15.85 -3.67 17.04
CA MET A 359 -15.09 -3.69 15.79
C MET A 359 -14.06 -2.56 15.78
N MET A 360 -12.93 -2.76 15.11
CA MET A 360 -11.97 -1.70 14.81
C MET A 360 -11.41 -1.85 13.41
N VAL A 361 -11.15 -0.70 12.75
CA VAL A 361 -10.42 -0.62 11.48
C VAL A 361 -9.15 0.19 11.70
N TYR A 362 -8.02 -0.33 11.22
CA TYR A 362 -6.71 0.27 11.45
C TYR A 362 -5.70 -0.09 10.36
N SER A 363 -4.73 0.79 10.10
CA SER A 363 -3.60 0.50 9.21
C SER A 363 -2.68 -0.58 9.80
N GLN A 364 -2.01 -1.35 8.95
CA GLN A 364 -0.95 -2.25 9.39
C GLN A 364 0.14 -1.47 10.16
N GLY A 365 0.60 -2.01 11.28
CA GLY A 365 1.69 -1.43 12.04
C GLY A 365 3.03 -1.56 11.30
N GLY A 366 3.91 -0.57 11.44
CA GLY A 366 5.29 -0.69 11.00
C GLY A 366 6.09 -1.71 11.84
N LEU A 367 7.37 -1.88 11.51
CA LEU A 367 8.25 -2.85 12.18
C LEU A 367 8.15 -2.78 13.71
N GLY A 368 7.86 -3.93 14.34
CA GLY A 368 7.70 -4.06 15.79
C GLY A 368 6.39 -3.51 16.38
N LYS A 369 5.44 -3.06 15.55
CA LYS A 369 4.11 -2.62 15.95
C LYS A 369 3.04 -3.52 15.34
N VAL A 370 2.13 -4.00 16.18
CA VAL A 370 0.99 -4.84 15.75
C VAL A 370 -0.12 -4.01 15.14
N VAL A 371 -0.43 -2.86 15.75
CA VAL A 371 -1.52 -1.96 15.35
C VAL A 371 -0.89 -0.67 14.86
N GLY A 372 -1.25 -0.25 13.64
CA GLY A 372 -0.89 1.05 13.09
C GLY A 372 -1.86 2.14 13.51
N GLU A 373 -2.11 3.09 12.60
CA GLU A 373 -3.09 4.15 12.82
C GLU A 373 -4.50 3.57 12.89
N GLU A 374 -5.25 3.95 13.92
CA GLU A 374 -6.67 3.65 13.99
C GLU A 374 -7.47 4.57 13.07
N TRP A 375 -8.36 3.97 12.27
CA TRP A 375 -9.26 4.72 11.40
C TRP A 375 -10.58 5.01 12.12
N PHE A 376 -11.23 3.96 12.62
CA PHE A 376 -12.49 4.05 13.34
C PHE A 376 -12.80 2.77 14.11
N ARG A 377 -13.70 2.89 15.10
CA ARG A 377 -14.12 1.79 15.96
C ARG A 377 -15.61 1.84 16.26
N GLY A 378 -16.17 0.66 16.48
CA GLY A 378 -17.57 0.44 16.84
C GLY A 378 -17.68 -0.33 18.15
N ASN A 379 -18.57 0.09 19.05
CA ASN A 379 -18.87 -0.62 20.28
C ASN A 379 -20.30 -0.31 20.76
N ALA A 380 -21.12 -1.34 21.02
CA ALA A 380 -22.45 -1.22 21.63
C ALA A 380 -23.30 -0.06 21.05
N ASP A 381 -23.63 -0.14 19.76
CA ASP A 381 -24.36 0.87 18.97
C ASP A 381 -23.70 2.26 18.86
N ALA A 382 -22.48 2.44 19.39
CA ALA A 382 -21.68 3.63 19.21
C ALA A 382 -20.68 3.44 18.05
N ALA A 383 -20.55 4.50 17.25
CA ALA A 383 -19.62 4.64 16.13
C ALA A 383 -18.73 5.86 16.39
N GLU A 384 -17.42 5.71 16.25
CA GLU A 384 -16.47 6.82 16.36
C GLU A 384 -15.26 6.63 15.44
N GLY A 385 -14.69 7.76 15.01
CA GLY A 385 -13.47 7.81 14.22
C GLY A 385 -13.66 8.27 12.78
N THR A 386 -12.57 8.78 12.22
CA THR A 386 -12.47 9.28 10.85
C THR A 386 -11.06 9.02 10.35
N HIS A 387 -10.91 8.79 9.06
CA HIS A 387 -9.60 8.71 8.42
C HIS A 387 -9.62 9.41 7.06
N SER A 388 -8.58 10.18 6.75
CA SER A 388 -8.42 10.86 5.47
C SER A 388 -7.51 10.04 4.57
N ILE A 389 -8.03 9.65 3.41
CA ILE A 389 -7.30 8.88 2.41
C ILE A 389 -6.88 9.85 1.30
N ALA A 390 -5.59 9.85 0.98
CA ALA A 390 -5.02 10.69 -0.06
C ALA A 390 -5.70 10.45 -1.43
N PRO A 391 -5.67 11.41 -2.35
CA PRO A 391 -6.18 11.20 -3.71
C PRO A 391 -5.42 10.07 -4.41
N ASN A 392 -6.10 9.37 -5.33
CA ASN A 392 -5.50 8.35 -6.19
C ASN A 392 -4.78 7.22 -5.42
N THR A 393 -5.34 6.83 -4.29
CA THR A 393 -4.79 5.87 -3.34
C THR A 393 -5.63 4.60 -3.31
N HIS A 394 -4.95 3.47 -3.16
CA HIS A 394 -5.54 2.16 -2.90
C HIS A 394 -4.78 1.54 -1.75
N VAL A 395 -5.45 1.25 -0.64
CA VAL A 395 -4.82 0.66 0.55
C VAL A 395 -5.70 -0.39 1.20
N HIS A 396 -5.10 -1.32 1.94
CA HIS A 396 -5.83 -2.35 2.68
C HIS A 396 -5.61 -2.21 4.19
N PRO A 397 -6.59 -1.65 4.93
CA PRO A 397 -6.55 -1.66 6.38
C PRO A 397 -6.95 -3.04 6.93
N ASN A 398 -6.67 -3.24 8.21
CA ASN A 398 -7.14 -4.37 8.99
C ASN A 398 -8.54 -4.08 9.54
N TRP A 399 -9.50 -4.96 9.30
CA TRP A 399 -10.83 -4.94 9.92
C TRP A 399 -10.93 -6.08 10.92
N VAL A 400 -11.13 -5.79 12.21
CA VAL A 400 -11.23 -6.81 13.27
C VAL A 400 -12.58 -6.76 13.98
N PHE A 401 -13.18 -7.93 14.19
CA PHE A 401 -14.49 -8.12 14.82
C PHE A 401 -14.34 -9.00 16.07
N GLY A 402 -14.92 -8.58 17.19
CA GLY A 402 -14.78 -9.27 18.48
C GLY A 402 -15.80 -10.37 18.76
N ALA A 403 -16.83 -10.54 17.93
CA ALA A 403 -17.89 -11.54 18.11
C ALA A 403 -18.44 -12.04 16.77
N GLN A 404 -19.01 -13.26 16.76
CA GLN A 404 -19.78 -13.76 15.61
C GLN A 404 -21.16 -13.09 15.53
N GLY A 405 -21.68 -13.03 14.32
CA GLY A 405 -22.98 -12.47 13.98
C GLY A 405 -22.91 -11.37 12.94
N THR A 406 -24.00 -10.64 12.75
CA THR A 406 -24.13 -9.61 11.72
C THR A 406 -23.82 -8.23 12.27
N TYR A 407 -22.95 -7.50 11.58
CA TYR A 407 -22.63 -6.10 11.84
C TYR A 407 -23.16 -5.24 10.70
N ASP A 408 -23.86 -4.16 11.04
CA ASP A 408 -24.21 -3.08 10.13
C ASP A 408 -23.25 -1.92 10.37
N VAL A 409 -22.47 -1.56 9.36
CA VAL A 409 -21.39 -0.56 9.42
C VAL A 409 -21.66 0.51 8.38
N THR A 410 -22.09 1.69 8.82
CA THR A 410 -22.40 2.82 7.93
C THR A 410 -21.20 3.76 7.84
N ILE A 411 -20.62 3.84 6.64
CA ILE A 411 -19.46 4.69 6.34
C ILE A 411 -19.92 5.86 5.48
N ARG A 412 -19.59 7.07 5.91
CA ARG A 412 -19.78 8.30 5.16
C ARG A 412 -18.46 8.73 4.54
N GLN A 413 -18.47 9.04 3.25
CA GLN A 413 -17.33 9.58 2.52
C GLN A 413 -17.58 11.05 2.22
N VAL A 414 -16.57 11.89 2.48
CA VAL A 414 -16.64 13.35 2.35
C VAL A 414 -15.42 13.85 1.60
N ALA A 415 -15.61 14.73 0.63
CA ALA A 415 -14.52 15.32 -0.13
C ALA A 415 -14.84 16.75 -0.58
N GLN A 416 -13.83 17.44 -1.13
CA GLN A 416 -14.00 18.72 -1.82
C GLN A 416 -13.71 18.56 -3.31
N THR A 417 -14.59 19.14 -4.12
CA THR A 417 -14.34 19.27 -5.57
C THR A 417 -13.23 20.27 -5.86
N GLY A 418 -12.71 20.30 -7.09
CA GLY A 418 -11.73 21.31 -7.52
C GLY A 418 -12.20 22.77 -7.39
N GLU A 419 -13.50 23.02 -7.33
CA GLU A 419 -14.09 24.34 -7.08
C GLU A 419 -14.27 24.66 -5.58
N GLY A 420 -13.85 23.75 -4.69
CA GLY A 420 -13.96 23.87 -3.24
C GLY A 420 -15.36 23.55 -2.67
N LYS A 421 -16.27 23.01 -3.49
CA LYS A 421 -17.60 22.56 -3.03
C LYS A 421 -17.46 21.21 -2.32
N GLN A 422 -18.04 21.10 -1.13
CA GLN A 422 -18.13 19.84 -0.38
C GLN A 422 -19.17 18.90 -1.02
N VAL A 423 -18.78 17.65 -1.20
CA VAL A 423 -19.63 16.54 -1.64
C VAL A 423 -19.53 15.40 -0.64
N ALA A 424 -20.63 14.66 -0.45
CA ALA A 424 -20.64 13.51 0.43
C ALA A 424 -21.66 12.45 -0.01
N GLY A 425 -21.51 11.25 0.54
CA GLY A 425 -22.41 10.12 0.42
C GLY A 425 -22.10 9.08 1.49
N GLU A 426 -23.07 8.22 1.81
CA GLU A 426 -22.89 7.16 2.80
C GLU A 426 -23.47 5.84 2.31
N ALA A 427 -22.94 4.74 2.82
CA ALA A 427 -23.43 3.38 2.55
C ALA A 427 -23.32 2.55 3.82
N THR A 428 -24.30 1.65 4.02
CA THR A 428 -24.28 0.65 5.08
C THR A 428 -23.80 -0.69 4.54
N LEU A 429 -22.64 -1.13 5.00
CA LEU A 429 -22.09 -2.46 4.73
C LEU A 429 -22.59 -3.45 5.78
N HIS A 430 -22.91 -4.67 5.35
CA HIS A 430 -23.23 -5.79 6.23
C HIS A 430 -22.03 -6.73 6.32
N PHE A 431 -21.51 -6.97 7.52
CA PHE A 431 -20.49 -8.01 7.75
C PHE A 431 -21.14 -9.19 8.48
N VAL A 432 -21.17 -10.36 7.84
CA VAL A 432 -21.65 -11.60 8.45
C VAL A 432 -20.44 -12.40 8.91
N VAL A 433 -20.24 -12.46 10.22
CA VAL A 433 -19.05 -13.06 10.84
C VAL A 433 -19.37 -14.45 11.36
N GLY A 434 -18.83 -15.46 10.67
CA GLY A 434 -19.11 -16.88 10.90
C GLY A 434 -20.57 -17.27 10.58
N GLY A 435 -20.91 -18.53 10.88
CA GLY A 435 -22.24 -19.08 10.59
C GLY A 435 -22.39 -19.54 9.14
N ASP A 436 -23.62 -19.46 8.62
CA ASP A 436 -23.92 -19.83 7.23
C ASP A 436 -23.64 -18.65 6.30
N GLU A 437 -23.00 -18.92 5.17
CA GLU A 437 -22.74 -17.93 4.13
C GLU A 437 -24.05 -17.38 3.54
N PRO A 438 -24.27 -16.06 3.57
CA PRO A 438 -25.40 -15.42 2.89
C PRO A 438 -25.26 -15.53 1.37
N ALA A 439 -26.36 -15.78 0.68
CA ALA A 439 -26.36 -15.81 -0.78
C ALA A 439 -25.90 -14.47 -1.37
N LYS A 440 -24.95 -14.52 -2.33
CA LYS A 440 -24.35 -13.36 -3.01
C LYS A 440 -23.50 -12.46 -2.10
N ALA A 441 -23.05 -12.96 -0.94
CA ALA A 441 -22.05 -12.25 -0.17
C ALA A 441 -20.72 -12.21 -0.92
N PHE A 442 -19.94 -11.16 -0.69
CA PHE A 442 -18.52 -11.13 -0.99
C PHE A 442 -17.80 -12.00 0.04
N ASP A 443 -17.29 -13.15 -0.37
CA ASP A 443 -16.75 -14.20 0.51
C ASP A 443 -15.27 -14.51 0.24
N ASN A 444 -14.80 -14.22 -0.97
CA ASN A 444 -13.42 -14.45 -1.39
C ASN A 444 -13.00 -13.49 -2.50
N GLY A 445 -11.73 -13.04 -2.44
CA GLY A 445 -11.11 -12.21 -3.46
C GLY A 445 -10.97 -10.74 -3.05
N HIS A 446 -10.64 -9.89 -4.01
CA HIS A 446 -10.22 -8.51 -3.80
C HIS A 446 -11.35 -7.52 -4.06
N PHE A 447 -11.59 -6.64 -3.09
CA PHE A 447 -12.64 -5.64 -3.12
C PHE A 447 -12.13 -4.33 -2.53
N ASP A 448 -12.56 -3.19 -3.08
CA ASP A 448 -12.29 -1.90 -2.44
C ASP A 448 -13.56 -1.07 -2.31
N LEU A 449 -13.77 -0.47 -1.15
CA LEU A 449 -14.77 0.57 -1.00
C LEU A 449 -14.19 1.89 -1.55
N GLY A 450 -14.90 2.50 -2.49
CA GLY A 450 -14.63 3.83 -3.04
C GLY A 450 -15.95 4.58 -3.26
N ALA A 451 -16.00 5.53 -4.20
CA ALA A 451 -17.28 6.12 -4.64
C ALA A 451 -17.24 6.65 -6.08
N ALA A 452 -18.42 6.71 -6.68
CA ALA A 452 -18.69 7.58 -7.81
C ALA A 452 -18.96 9.01 -7.32
N VAL A 453 -18.51 10.02 -8.07
CA VAL A 453 -18.66 11.44 -7.72
C VAL A 453 -19.63 12.11 -8.69
N ASN A 454 -20.61 12.81 -8.12
CA ASN A 454 -21.50 13.75 -8.80
C ASN A 454 -21.15 15.17 -8.33
N PRO A 455 -20.35 15.95 -9.09
CA PRO A 455 -19.92 17.28 -8.64
C PRO A 455 -21.08 18.27 -8.46
N ASP A 456 -22.22 18.04 -9.14
CA ASP A 456 -23.43 18.84 -9.00
C ASP A 456 -24.22 18.51 -7.73
N GLY A 457 -24.05 17.32 -7.17
CA GLY A 457 -24.65 16.90 -5.90
C GLY A 457 -24.03 17.60 -4.68
N GLY A 458 -24.57 17.34 -3.49
CA GLY A 458 -24.13 17.97 -2.24
C GLY A 458 -23.95 16.99 -1.10
N ASP A 459 -23.69 17.53 0.09
CA ASP A 459 -23.74 16.76 1.33
C ASP A 459 -25.19 16.68 1.83
N CYS A 460 -25.78 15.49 1.67
CA CYS A 460 -27.19 15.25 1.94
C CYS A 460 -27.47 14.60 3.29
N GLY A 461 -26.51 14.63 4.22
CA GLY A 461 -26.61 13.92 5.49
C GLY A 461 -27.93 14.11 6.24
N ASN A 462 -28.27 13.16 7.11
CA ASN A 462 -29.39 13.26 8.05
C ASN A 462 -29.15 14.39 9.06
N GLY A 463 -29.38 15.64 8.65
CA GLY A 463 -29.23 16.82 9.49
C GLY A 463 -28.64 18.05 8.81
N ALA A 464 -28.95 18.32 7.53
CA ALA A 464 -28.71 19.63 6.94
C ALA A 464 -29.58 20.72 7.62
N ALA A 465 -29.14 21.20 8.79
CA ALA A 465 -29.44 22.55 9.22
C ALA A 465 -28.53 23.49 8.41
N ALA A 466 -29.12 24.14 7.42
CA ALA A 466 -28.47 25.16 6.62
C ALA A 466 -27.84 26.27 7.49
N GLY A 467 -26.61 26.63 7.16
CA GLY A 467 -26.04 27.96 7.43
C GLY A 467 -25.22 28.10 8.71
N GLY A 468 -23.90 28.15 8.55
CA GLY A 468 -22.98 28.53 9.62
C GLY A 468 -21.62 28.92 9.08
N ALA A 469 -21.53 30.10 8.45
CA ALA A 469 -20.26 30.72 8.12
C ALA A 469 -19.39 30.82 9.39
N SER A 470 -18.15 30.34 9.28
CA SER A 470 -17.11 30.53 10.30
C SER A 470 -16.92 32.03 10.57
N ALA A 471 -17.23 32.44 11.81
CA ALA A 471 -16.85 33.74 12.33
C ALA A 471 -15.95 33.53 13.55
N SER A 472 -14.67 33.81 13.35
CA SER A 472 -13.71 34.08 14.42
C SER A 472 -14.25 35.15 15.37
N ALA A 473 -14.25 34.86 16.67
CA ALA A 473 -14.25 35.89 17.70
C ALA A 473 -13.40 35.44 18.89
N SER A 474 -12.23 36.07 19.02
CA SER A 474 -11.48 36.17 20.26
C SER A 474 -12.32 36.86 21.33
N GLY A 475 -12.27 36.36 22.57
CA GLY A 475 -12.93 37.01 23.70
C GLY A 475 -12.74 36.27 25.03
N SER A 476 -11.63 36.57 25.69
CA SER A 476 -11.35 36.23 27.10
C SER A 476 -12.44 36.72 28.06
N THR A 477 -12.91 35.87 28.98
CA THR A 477 -13.06 36.20 30.42
C THR A 477 -13.24 34.94 31.29
N SER A 478 -12.55 34.93 32.42
CA SER A 478 -12.46 33.90 33.47
C SER A 478 -13.75 33.71 34.31
N PRO A 479 -13.83 32.66 35.16
CA PRO A 479 -15.08 32.13 35.69
C PRO A 479 -15.45 32.71 37.06
N THR A 480 -16.75 32.75 37.36
CA THR A 480 -17.27 32.90 38.73
C THR A 480 -18.13 31.71 39.07
N GLY A 481 -17.70 30.95 40.09
CA GLY A 481 -18.44 29.81 40.62
C GLY A 481 -19.63 30.22 41.48
N SER A 482 -20.57 29.29 41.62
CA SER A 482 -21.30 29.07 42.87
C SER A 482 -21.89 27.66 42.92
N SER A 483 -21.56 27.02 44.03
CA SER A 483 -21.99 25.73 44.55
C SER A 483 -23.44 25.72 45.03
N ASN A 484 -24.15 24.60 44.85
CA ASN A 484 -24.71 23.76 45.93
C ASN A 484 -25.80 22.81 45.42
N GLY A 485 -25.81 21.58 45.94
CA GLY A 485 -27.02 20.75 45.96
C GLY A 485 -26.81 19.25 45.84
N GLN A 486 -26.31 18.60 46.90
CA GLN A 486 -26.35 17.14 47.09
C GLN A 486 -27.74 16.65 47.54
N SER A 487 -28.17 15.48 47.04
CA SER A 487 -28.97 14.47 47.76
C SER A 487 -28.99 13.16 46.95
N ALA A 488 -28.26 12.11 47.36
CA ALA A 488 -28.77 10.92 48.05
C ALA A 488 -29.73 10.05 47.20
N GLN A 489 -29.29 8.94 46.58
CA GLN A 489 -29.07 7.59 47.14
C GLN A 489 -30.37 6.77 47.30
N ALA A 490 -30.48 5.67 46.54
CA ALA A 490 -31.30 4.51 46.89
C ALA A 490 -30.75 3.23 46.23
N GLN A 491 -30.28 2.31 47.07
CA GLN A 491 -29.92 0.93 46.75
C GLN A 491 -31.18 0.07 46.55
N GLY A 492 -31.07 -0.93 45.68
CA GLY A 492 -31.97 -2.08 45.61
C GLY A 492 -31.17 -3.36 45.37
N THR A 493 -30.93 -4.11 46.43
CA THR A 493 -30.29 -5.44 46.46
C THR A 493 -31.23 -6.56 46.01
N GLY A 494 -30.66 -7.61 45.40
CA GLY A 494 -31.03 -9.00 45.73
C GLY A 494 -31.18 -9.96 44.54
N GLY A 495 -30.43 -11.07 44.56
CA GLY A 495 -30.82 -12.30 43.86
C GLY A 495 -29.68 -13.15 43.27
N SER A 496 -28.98 -13.90 44.11
CA SER A 496 -28.10 -15.04 43.75
C SER A 496 -28.88 -16.19 43.08
N LEU A 497 -28.26 -16.98 42.19
CA LEU A 497 -28.20 -18.46 42.23
C LEU A 497 -27.26 -19.04 41.15
N ALA A 498 -26.46 -20.04 41.55
CA ALA A 498 -25.58 -20.85 40.71
C ALA A 498 -26.14 -22.28 40.53
N ASN A 499 -25.91 -22.93 39.38
CA ASN A 499 -25.70 -24.39 39.20
C ASN A 499 -25.54 -24.71 37.70
N THR A 500 -24.36 -25.14 37.25
CA THR A 500 -23.88 -26.54 37.02
C THR A 500 -24.69 -27.38 36.03
N GLY A 501 -23.99 -27.98 35.07
CA GLY A 501 -24.53 -29.05 34.22
C GLY A 501 -23.77 -29.33 32.93
N THR A 502 -22.62 -30.00 33.02
CA THR A 502 -22.04 -30.79 31.91
C THR A 502 -22.96 -31.96 31.56
N PRO A 503 -23.00 -32.42 30.29
CA PRO A 503 -22.46 -33.76 30.07
C PRO A 503 -21.76 -34.01 28.71
N ILE A 504 -20.63 -34.71 28.81
CA ILE A 504 -20.22 -35.94 28.12
C ILE A 504 -20.43 -36.07 26.59
N VAL A 505 -19.29 -36.18 25.91
CA VAL A 505 -19.02 -36.59 24.51
C VAL A 505 -19.46 -38.04 24.23
N PRO A 506 -19.87 -38.35 22.98
CA PRO A 506 -19.35 -39.56 22.36
C PRO A 506 -18.70 -39.29 20.99
N LEU A 507 -17.59 -40.00 20.81
CA LEU A 507 -16.73 -40.08 19.64
C LEU A 507 -17.51 -40.36 18.34
N GLY A 508 -17.18 -39.60 17.29
CA GLY A 508 -17.51 -39.89 15.90
C GLY A 508 -16.40 -39.39 15.00
N ILE A 509 -15.54 -40.31 14.56
CA ILE A 509 -14.44 -40.09 13.62
C ILE A 509 -15.01 -39.80 12.23
N GLY A 510 -14.57 -38.70 11.61
CA GLY A 510 -14.84 -38.36 10.21
C GLY A 510 -13.75 -37.41 9.72
N VAL A 511 -12.73 -38.00 9.09
CA VAL A 511 -11.60 -37.36 8.40
C VAL A 511 -12.09 -36.34 7.37
N LEU A 512 -11.50 -35.14 7.33
CA LEU A 512 -11.14 -34.32 6.14
C LEU A 512 -10.68 -32.92 6.59
N GLY A 513 -9.48 -32.50 6.20
CA GLY A 513 -8.95 -31.15 6.49
C GLY A 513 -7.42 -31.07 6.56
N LEU A 514 -6.73 -31.64 5.57
CA LEU A 514 -5.30 -31.40 5.34
C LEU A 514 -5.16 -30.03 4.65
N GLY A 515 -4.77 -28.99 5.39
CA GLY A 515 -4.61 -27.66 4.80
C GLY A 515 -4.18 -26.54 5.73
N MET A 516 -3.56 -26.82 6.89
CA MET A 516 -2.91 -25.81 7.74
C MET A 516 -1.72 -26.43 8.47
N LEU A 517 -0.60 -26.60 7.77
CA LEU A 517 0.66 -27.04 8.39
C LEU A 517 1.87 -26.52 7.61
N PHE A 518 2.01 -25.20 7.52
CA PHE A 518 3.28 -24.54 7.23
C PHE A 518 3.52 -23.33 8.14
N LEU A 519 3.18 -23.46 9.42
CA LEU A 519 3.67 -22.57 10.47
C LEU A 519 4.20 -23.46 11.61
N GLY A 520 5.52 -23.68 11.65
CA GLY A 520 6.17 -24.37 12.77
C GLY A 520 7.06 -25.56 12.42
N LEU A 521 8.11 -25.36 11.61
CA LEU A 521 9.27 -26.27 11.57
C LEU A 521 10.63 -25.54 11.51
N GLY A 522 10.71 -24.34 12.08
CA GLY A 522 11.94 -23.54 12.22
C GLY A 522 12.63 -23.59 13.60
N ILE A 523 12.11 -24.32 14.59
CA ILE A 523 12.71 -24.40 15.94
C ILE A 523 12.75 -25.86 16.43
N ALA A 524 13.57 -26.70 15.79
CA ALA A 524 13.92 -28.02 16.33
C ALA A 524 15.30 -28.53 15.87
N ARG A 525 16.21 -27.66 15.43
CA ARG A 525 17.58 -28.03 14.99
C ARG A 525 18.71 -27.32 15.72
N LEU A 526 18.45 -26.65 16.86
CA LEU A 526 19.50 -26.02 17.69
C LEU A 526 19.57 -26.52 19.14
N ALA A 527 19.03 -27.72 19.43
CA ALA A 527 19.07 -28.30 20.78
C ALA A 527 19.78 -29.68 20.88
N VAL A 528 20.46 -30.15 19.82
CA VAL A 528 21.17 -31.46 19.83
C VAL A 528 22.66 -31.36 19.44
N ALA A 529 23.25 -30.15 19.42
CA ALA A 529 24.69 -29.97 19.15
C ALA A 529 25.50 -29.44 20.35
N LYS A 530 25.07 -29.75 21.59
CA LYS A 530 25.86 -29.48 22.82
C LYS A 530 25.94 -30.66 23.79
N ALA A 531 25.79 -31.87 23.27
CA ALA A 531 25.99 -33.12 24.00
C ALA A 531 26.75 -34.14 23.13
N ALA A 532 27.86 -33.72 22.55
CA ALA A 532 28.97 -34.57 22.12
C ALA A 532 30.19 -33.66 21.93
N ASP A 533 31.17 -33.86 22.80
CA ASP A 533 32.50 -33.22 22.94
C ASP A 533 32.60 -31.83 23.58
#